data_AF-A0A2E3BAT8-F1
#
_entry.id   AF-A0A2E3BAT8-F1
#
_cell.length_a   1.000
_cell.length_b   1.000
_cell.length_c   1.000
_cell.angle_alpha   90.00
_cell.angle_beta   90.00
_cell.angle_gamma   90.00
#
_symmetry.space_group_name_H-M   'P 1'
#
loop_
_entity.id
_entity.type
_entity.pdbx_description
1 polymer ?
#
loop_
_entity_poly.entity_id
_entity_poly.type
_entity_poly.pdbx_seq_one_letter_code
_entity_poly.pdbx_strand_id
1 'polypeptide(L)'
;MQGMLMRYLSTKCLIFFIFYTLITILPAYAEIYRWVDEDGRVQFSDYPKPDYDSQAITSGQRSVGDKPNLKELEKTAQKLKKSRLQREAAADKLIQEKRKKRIKREKAIAKKKKREADCEAAREKEYLAFKNRSKSRNLTAMRKALERYEKKRKLRIKKCQ
;
A
#
# COMPACT_ATOMS: atom_id res chain seq x y z
N MET A 1 83.28 -33.45 -23.48
CA MET A 1 82.93 -32.25 -22.67
C MET A 1 82.21 -31.13 -23.44
N GLN A 2 81.69 -31.33 -24.67
CA GLN A 2 80.99 -30.26 -25.42
C GLN A 2 79.46 -30.19 -25.21
N GLY A 3 78.79 -31.31 -24.87
CA GLY A 3 77.33 -31.34 -24.70
C GLY A 3 76.79 -30.65 -23.44
N MET A 4 77.61 -30.49 -22.40
CA MET A 4 77.21 -29.88 -21.13
C MET A 4 77.20 -28.34 -21.19
N LEU A 5 78.13 -27.75 -21.95
CA LEU A 5 78.20 -26.30 -22.19
C LEU A 5 77.05 -25.80 -23.09
N MET A 6 76.66 -26.57 -24.12
CA MET A 6 75.53 -26.22 -25.01
C MET A 6 74.17 -26.27 -24.30
N ARG A 7 73.95 -27.23 -23.40
CA ARG A 7 72.73 -27.33 -22.58
C ARG A 7 72.65 -26.20 -21.55
N TYR A 8 73.79 -25.77 -21.01
CA TYR A 8 73.88 -24.66 -20.07
C TYR A 8 73.64 -23.31 -20.74
N LEU A 9 74.10 -23.13 -22.00
CA LEU A 9 73.82 -21.92 -22.79
C LEU A 9 72.34 -21.85 -23.21
N SER A 10 71.75 -22.98 -23.63
CA SER A 10 70.35 -23.06 -24.03
C SER A 10 69.38 -22.82 -22.86
N THR A 11 69.67 -23.35 -21.67
CA THR A 11 68.87 -23.10 -20.46
C THR A 11 68.95 -21.65 -19.99
N LYS A 12 70.13 -21.00 -20.08
CA LYS A 12 70.27 -19.58 -19.77
C LYS A 12 69.52 -18.67 -20.75
N CYS A 13 69.54 -18.98 -22.04
CA CYS A 13 68.75 -18.25 -23.03
C CYS A 13 67.24 -18.43 -22.80
N LEU A 14 66.78 -19.63 -22.43
CA LEU A 14 65.38 -19.88 -22.09
C LEU A 14 64.93 -19.10 -20.85
N ILE A 15 65.76 -19.09 -19.80
CA ILE A 15 65.48 -18.32 -18.57
C ILE A 15 65.45 -16.81 -18.88
N PHE A 16 66.38 -16.31 -19.70
CA PHE A 16 66.41 -14.91 -20.10
C PHE A 16 65.19 -14.52 -20.94
N PHE A 17 64.76 -15.39 -21.85
CA PHE A 17 63.56 -15.17 -22.67
C PHE A 17 62.28 -15.15 -21.81
N ILE A 18 62.17 -16.07 -20.84
CA ILE A 18 61.04 -16.08 -19.88
C ILE A 18 61.03 -14.80 -19.04
N PHE A 19 62.19 -14.39 -18.50
CA PHE A 19 62.29 -13.13 -17.75
C PHE A 19 61.93 -11.91 -18.59
N TYR A 20 62.34 -11.88 -19.87
CA TYR A 20 62.00 -10.80 -20.78
C TYR A 20 60.48 -10.71 -21.05
N THR A 21 59.81 -11.85 -21.28
CA THR A 21 58.35 -11.88 -21.47
C THR A 21 57.57 -11.47 -20.23
N LEU A 22 58.09 -11.75 -19.04
CA LEU A 22 57.44 -11.38 -17.78
C LEU A 22 57.50 -9.88 -17.50
N ILE A 23 58.52 -9.18 -18.00
CA ILE A 23 58.70 -7.73 -17.84
C ILE A 23 57.79 -6.93 -18.79
N THR A 24 57.34 -7.51 -19.90
CA THR A 24 56.50 -6.82 -20.89
C THR A 24 55.00 -6.79 -20.57
N ILE A 25 54.56 -7.30 -19.42
CA ILE A 25 53.16 -7.23 -18.99
C ILE A 25 52.90 -5.78 -18.52
N LEU A 26 52.37 -4.95 -19.42
CA LEU A 26 51.94 -3.59 -19.08
C LEU A 26 50.82 -3.63 -18.02
N PRO A 27 50.82 -2.70 -17.05
CA PRO A 27 49.70 -2.56 -16.14
C PRO A 27 48.45 -2.13 -16.93
N ALA A 28 47.41 -2.96 -16.93
CA ALA A 28 46.10 -2.58 -17.42
C ALA A 28 45.47 -1.64 -16.38
N TYR A 29 45.46 -0.34 -16.68
CA TYR A 29 44.74 0.65 -15.88
C TYR A 29 43.23 0.51 -16.14
N ALA A 30 42.51 -0.04 -15.17
CA ALA A 30 41.05 -0.10 -15.18
C ALA A 30 40.49 1.11 -14.41
N GLU A 31 39.89 2.06 -15.13
CA GLU A 31 39.19 3.20 -14.53
C GLU A 31 37.68 2.91 -14.46
N ILE A 32 37.07 3.18 -13.30
CA ILE A 32 35.62 3.04 -13.11
C ILE A 32 35.00 4.44 -13.15
N TYR A 33 34.00 4.63 -13.99
CA TYR A 33 33.28 5.89 -14.15
C TYR A 33 31.97 5.88 -13.38
N ARG A 34 31.60 7.03 -12.81
CA ARG A 34 30.33 7.26 -12.10
C ARG A 34 29.56 8.41 -12.75
N TRP A 35 28.25 8.24 -12.89
CA TRP A 35 27.34 9.32 -13.28
C TRP A 35 25.97 9.19 -12.59
N VAL A 36 25.12 10.21 -12.73
CA VAL A 36 23.75 10.25 -12.21
C VAL A 36 22.78 10.25 -13.38
N ASP A 37 21.80 9.35 -13.38
CA ASP A 37 20.77 9.29 -14.42
C ASP A 37 19.63 10.31 -14.19
N GLU A 38 18.70 10.41 -15.15
CA GLU A 38 17.55 11.32 -15.10
C GLU A 38 16.64 11.12 -13.88
N ASP A 39 16.62 9.91 -13.30
CA ASP A 39 15.85 9.58 -12.10
C ASP A 39 16.60 9.91 -10.80
N GLY A 40 17.81 10.50 -10.91
CA GLY A 40 18.66 10.83 -9.78
C GLY A 40 19.38 9.62 -9.16
N ARG A 41 19.49 8.50 -9.88
CA ARG A 41 20.18 7.29 -9.40
C ARG A 41 21.63 7.32 -9.84
N VAL A 42 22.50 6.81 -8.97
CA VAL A 42 23.94 6.73 -9.24
C VAL A 42 24.25 5.42 -9.96
N GLN A 43 24.92 5.50 -11.10
CA GLN A 43 25.34 4.37 -11.92
C GLN A 43 26.86 4.31 -12.06
N PHE A 44 27.39 3.10 -12.32
CA PHE A 44 28.82 2.83 -12.46
C PHE A 44 29.10 2.01 -13.73
N SER A 45 30.20 2.29 -14.43
CA SER A 45 30.65 1.50 -15.58
C SER A 45 32.14 1.64 -15.84
N ASP A 46 32.71 0.69 -16.57
CA ASP A 46 34.10 0.69 -17.00
C ASP A 46 34.37 1.63 -18.20
N TYR A 47 33.31 2.23 -18.77
CA TYR A 47 33.41 3.18 -19.88
C TYR A 47 32.71 4.51 -19.55
N PRO A 48 33.27 5.65 -19.98
CA PRO A 48 32.62 6.95 -19.82
C PRO A 48 31.36 7.01 -20.69
N LYS A 49 30.27 7.56 -20.14
CA LYS A 49 29.04 7.76 -20.90
C LYS A 49 29.02 9.17 -21.49
N PRO A 50 28.95 9.34 -22.82
CA PRO A 50 29.12 10.66 -23.45
C PRO A 50 27.98 11.64 -23.16
N ASP A 51 26.77 11.13 -22.89
CA ASP A 51 25.59 11.96 -22.64
C ASP A 51 25.49 12.46 -21.19
N TYR A 52 26.38 12.02 -20.30
CA TYR A 52 26.36 12.33 -18.88
C TYR A 52 27.72 12.86 -18.43
N ASP A 53 27.73 13.77 -17.45
CA ASP A 53 28.96 14.20 -16.80
C ASP A 53 29.54 13.04 -15.97
N SER A 54 30.36 12.21 -16.63
CA SER A 54 30.94 11.00 -16.06
C SER A 54 32.29 11.29 -15.43
N GLN A 55 32.44 10.93 -14.16
CA GLN A 55 33.66 11.18 -13.38
C GLN A 55 34.38 9.86 -13.13
N ALA A 56 35.67 9.80 -13.48
CA ALA A 56 36.53 8.68 -13.16
C ALA A 56 36.77 8.60 -11.64
N ILE A 57 36.53 7.43 -11.05
CA ILE A 57 36.78 7.18 -9.64
C ILE A 57 38.24 6.79 -9.47
N THR A 58 39.04 7.70 -8.95
CA THR A 58 40.36 7.38 -8.39
C THR A 58 40.17 6.79 -6.99
N SER A 59 40.83 5.67 -6.70
CA SER A 59 40.71 4.92 -5.44
C SER A 59 41.17 5.67 -4.17
N GLY A 60 41.53 6.95 -4.28
CA GLY A 60 41.88 7.83 -3.16
C GLY A 60 40.85 8.94 -2.86
N GLN A 61 39.90 9.21 -3.76
CA GLN A 61 38.89 10.26 -3.55
C GLN A 61 37.67 9.69 -2.84
N ARG A 62 37.84 9.38 -1.54
CA ARG A 62 36.72 9.64 -0.64
C ARG A 62 36.54 11.15 -0.69
N SER A 63 35.59 11.63 -1.49
CA SER A 63 35.02 12.93 -1.19
C SER A 63 34.67 12.88 0.29
N VAL A 64 35.36 13.70 1.08
CA VAL A 64 34.94 14.02 2.44
C VAL A 64 33.68 14.87 2.25
N GLY A 65 32.62 14.27 1.69
CA GLY A 65 31.29 14.81 1.73
C GLY A 65 30.94 14.87 3.20
N ASP A 66 30.60 16.08 3.63
CA ASP A 66 30.35 16.48 5.01
C ASP A 66 29.99 15.33 5.93
N LYS A 67 30.77 15.17 7.01
CA LYS A 67 30.38 14.31 8.11
C LYS A 67 28.93 14.68 8.46
N PRO A 68 27.97 13.75 8.37
CA PRO A 68 26.57 14.08 8.55
C PRO A 68 26.39 14.84 9.87
N ASN A 69 25.81 16.04 9.80
CA ASN A 69 25.57 16.84 10.99
C ASN A 69 24.55 16.11 11.87
N LEU A 70 25.04 15.44 12.92
CA LEU A 70 24.23 14.61 13.82
C LEU A 70 23.01 15.36 14.37
N LYS A 71 23.14 16.68 14.63
CA LYS A 71 22.02 17.51 15.10
C LYS A 71 20.95 17.70 14.04
N GLU A 72 21.32 17.78 12.77
CA GLU A 72 20.37 17.93 11.66
C GLU A 72 19.63 16.62 11.38
N LEU A 73 20.34 15.49 11.45
CA LEU A 73 19.74 14.15 11.41
C LEU A 73 18.76 13.92 12.55
N GLU A 74 19.12 14.31 13.78
CA GLU A 74 18.25 14.17 14.93
C GLU A 74 16.98 15.03 14.78
N LYS A 75 17.11 16.29 14.35
CA LYS A 75 15.97 17.17 14.05
C LYS A 75 15.07 16.58 12.98
N THR A 76 15.65 16.02 11.93
CA THR A 76 14.91 15.37 10.84
C THR A 76 14.17 14.13 11.35
N ALA A 77 14.83 13.28 12.13
CA ALA A 77 14.22 12.10 12.75
C ALA A 77 13.05 12.48 13.69
N GLN A 78 13.21 13.53 14.50
CA GLN A 78 12.15 14.04 15.36
C GLN A 78 10.96 14.59 14.54
N LYS A 79 11.21 15.32 13.45
CA LYS A 79 10.16 15.82 12.54
C LYS A 79 9.40 14.68 11.87
N LEU A 80 10.11 13.66 11.39
CA LEU A 80 9.51 12.46 10.80
C LEU A 80 8.66 11.69 11.82
N LYS A 81 9.18 11.50 13.05
CA LYS A 81 8.43 10.86 14.15
C LYS A 81 7.14 11.62 14.47
N LYS A 82 7.20 12.95 14.60
CA LYS A 82 6.02 13.79 14.83
C LYS A 82 5.01 13.69 13.67
N SER A 83 5.49 13.76 12.43
CA SER A 83 4.63 13.61 11.24
C SER A 83 3.94 12.24 11.21
N ARG A 84 4.66 11.16 11.55
CA ARG A 84 4.11 9.81 11.65
C ARG A 84 2.99 9.71 12.68
N LEU A 85 3.24 10.17 13.91
CA LEU A 85 2.25 10.15 14.99
C LEU A 85 1.00 10.97 14.64
N GLN A 86 1.16 12.11 13.96
CA GLN A 86 0.02 12.92 13.50
C GLN A 86 -0.81 12.18 12.44
N ARG A 87 -0.17 11.49 11.49
CA ARG A 87 -0.86 10.70 10.45
C ARG A 87 -1.61 9.51 11.07
N GLU A 88 -0.99 8.80 12.01
CA GLU A 88 -1.61 7.69 12.73
C GLU A 88 -2.83 8.16 13.52
N ALA A 89 -2.70 9.25 14.30
CA ALA A 89 -3.83 9.81 15.04
C ALA A 89 -4.97 10.30 14.13
N ALA A 90 -4.65 10.87 12.95
CA ALA A 90 -5.66 11.26 11.97
C ALA A 90 -6.35 10.04 11.34
N ALA A 91 -5.60 9.00 11.00
CA ALA A 91 -6.13 7.76 10.46
C ALA A 91 -7.08 7.07 11.48
N ASP A 92 -6.68 7.01 12.74
CA ASP A 92 -7.49 6.44 13.81
C ASP A 92 -8.81 7.18 13.99
N LYS A 93 -8.78 8.52 13.98
CA LYS A 93 -9.99 9.35 14.03
C LYS A 93 -10.93 9.04 12.86
N LEU A 94 -10.40 8.96 11.64
CA LEU A 94 -11.19 8.64 10.45
C LEU A 94 -11.81 7.24 10.53
N ILE A 95 -11.07 6.24 11.01
CA ILE A 95 -11.57 4.88 11.21
C ILE A 95 -12.69 4.87 12.25
N GLN A 96 -12.50 5.55 13.39
CA GLN A 96 -13.52 5.64 14.43
C GLN A 96 -14.80 6.34 13.92
N GLU A 97 -14.67 7.42 13.15
CA GLU A 97 -15.82 8.10 12.56
C GLU A 97 -16.57 7.21 11.55
N LYS A 98 -15.83 6.52 10.67
CA LYS A 98 -16.42 5.56 9.73
C LYS A 98 -17.16 4.46 10.46
N ARG A 99 -16.59 3.91 11.53
CA ARG A 99 -17.24 2.90 12.38
C ARG A 99 -18.52 3.43 13.03
N LYS A 100 -18.47 4.63 13.63
CA LYS A 100 -19.65 5.30 14.22
C LYS A 100 -20.75 5.52 13.17
N LYS A 101 -20.40 6.02 11.98
CA LYS A 101 -21.34 6.22 10.87
C LYS A 101 -21.96 4.90 10.41
N ARG A 102 -21.16 3.84 10.28
CA ARG A 102 -21.63 2.49 9.92
C ARG A 102 -22.64 1.95 10.93
N ILE A 103 -22.29 1.98 12.23
CA ILE A 103 -23.19 1.51 13.30
C ILE A 103 -24.50 2.30 13.31
N LYS A 104 -24.45 3.64 13.15
CA LYS A 104 -25.67 4.46 13.05
C LYS A 104 -26.55 4.06 11.87
N ARG A 105 -25.95 3.83 10.68
CA ARG A 105 -26.67 3.38 9.49
C ARG A 105 -27.30 2.00 9.69
N GLU A 106 -26.54 1.04 10.20
CA GLU A 106 -27.03 -0.31 10.48
C GLU A 106 -28.21 -0.29 11.47
N LYS A 107 -28.11 0.50 12.56
CA LYS A 107 -29.21 0.70 13.50
C LYS A 107 -30.44 1.33 12.85
N ALA A 108 -30.26 2.33 11.98
CA ALA A 108 -31.37 2.96 11.26
C ALA A 108 -32.07 1.98 10.31
N ILE A 109 -31.29 1.18 9.57
CA ILE A 109 -31.82 0.14 8.67
C ILE A 109 -32.57 -0.93 9.49
N ALA A 110 -31.99 -1.41 10.58
CA ALA A 110 -32.64 -2.40 11.45
C ALA A 110 -33.95 -1.86 12.04
N LYS A 111 -33.97 -0.60 12.49
CA LYS A 111 -35.19 0.06 12.99
C LYS A 111 -36.25 0.19 11.91
N LYS A 112 -35.87 0.54 10.67
CA LYS A 112 -36.78 0.60 9.53
C LYS A 112 -37.38 -0.77 9.22
N LYS A 113 -36.54 -1.80 9.08
CA LYS A 113 -36.99 -3.18 8.85
C LYS A 113 -37.93 -3.69 9.94
N LYS A 114 -37.59 -3.42 11.22
CA LYS A 114 -38.45 -3.79 12.34
C LYS A 114 -39.81 -3.09 12.27
N ARG A 115 -39.82 -1.78 11.99
CA ARG A 115 -41.07 -1.01 11.81
C ARG A 115 -41.92 -1.56 10.67
N GLU A 116 -41.29 -1.90 9.54
CA GLU A 116 -41.96 -2.50 8.38
C GLU A 116 -42.60 -3.85 8.74
N ALA A 117 -41.84 -4.74 9.39
CA ALA A 117 -42.33 -6.03 9.86
C ALA A 117 -43.48 -5.90 10.87
N ASP A 118 -43.36 -4.99 11.84
CA ASP A 118 -44.43 -4.71 12.82
C ASP A 118 -45.71 -4.21 12.13
N CYS A 119 -45.56 -3.37 11.09
CA CYS A 119 -46.67 -2.84 10.31
C CYS A 119 -47.34 -3.91 9.43
N GLU A 120 -46.56 -4.85 8.89
CA GLU A 120 -47.06 -5.99 8.12
C GLU A 120 -47.81 -6.98 9.02
N ALA A 121 -47.23 -7.35 10.16
CA ALA A 121 -47.88 -8.20 11.15
C ALA A 121 -49.22 -7.59 11.64
N ALA A 122 -49.25 -6.28 11.87
CA ALA A 122 -50.49 -5.58 12.21
C ALA A 122 -51.52 -5.63 11.07
N ARG A 123 -51.07 -5.52 9.81
CA ARG A 123 -51.94 -5.64 8.64
C ARG A 123 -52.56 -7.02 8.53
N GLU A 124 -51.76 -8.07 8.68
CA GLU A 124 -52.26 -9.45 8.62
C GLU A 124 -53.26 -9.74 9.73
N LYS A 125 -52.94 -9.35 10.97
CA LYS A 125 -53.83 -9.51 12.12
C LYS A 125 -55.19 -8.82 11.90
N GLU A 126 -55.18 -7.62 11.35
CA GLU A 126 -56.39 -6.87 11.03
C GLU A 126 -57.20 -7.52 9.91
N TYR A 127 -56.51 -8.01 8.86
CA TYR A 127 -57.13 -8.71 7.75
C TYR A 127 -57.79 -10.02 8.21
N LEU A 128 -57.09 -10.84 9.00
CA LEU A 128 -57.65 -12.08 9.55
C LEU A 128 -58.85 -11.80 10.46
N ALA A 129 -58.77 -10.77 11.31
CA ALA A 129 -59.88 -10.37 12.17
C ALA A 129 -61.09 -9.88 11.35
N PHE A 130 -60.86 -9.14 10.25
CA PHE A 130 -61.92 -8.74 9.34
C PHE A 130 -62.54 -9.95 8.64
N LYS A 131 -61.72 -10.82 8.02
CA LYS A 131 -62.15 -12.04 7.34
C LYS A 131 -63.01 -12.94 8.23
N ASN A 132 -62.67 -13.07 9.52
CA ASN A 132 -63.46 -13.87 10.44
C ASN A 132 -64.81 -13.22 10.79
N ARG A 133 -64.84 -11.89 10.98
CA ARG A 133 -66.09 -11.15 11.28
C ARG A 133 -67.02 -11.04 10.07
N SER A 134 -66.46 -10.96 8.87
CA SER A 134 -67.21 -10.87 7.62
C SER A 134 -67.86 -12.20 7.20
N LYS A 135 -67.68 -13.29 7.94
CA LYS A 135 -68.38 -14.56 7.71
C LYS A 135 -69.84 -14.56 8.19
N SER A 136 -70.25 -13.55 8.96
CA SER A 136 -71.63 -13.40 9.43
C SER A 136 -72.61 -13.28 8.26
N ARG A 137 -73.74 -14.00 8.30
CA ARG A 137 -74.83 -13.88 7.30
C ARG A 137 -75.64 -12.58 7.42
N ASN A 138 -75.44 -11.80 8.48
CA ASN A 138 -76.12 -10.52 8.72
C ASN A 138 -75.37 -9.35 8.03
N LEU A 139 -76.06 -8.63 7.13
CA LEU A 139 -75.52 -7.48 6.37
C LEU A 139 -75.07 -6.32 7.26
N THR A 140 -75.83 -6.00 8.32
CA THR A 140 -75.49 -4.92 9.26
C THR A 140 -74.21 -5.24 10.02
N ALA A 141 -74.00 -6.51 10.38
CA ALA A 141 -72.77 -6.97 11.01
C ALA A 141 -71.57 -6.88 10.05
N MET A 142 -71.75 -7.21 8.76
CA MET A 142 -70.71 -7.03 7.74
C MET A 142 -70.31 -5.57 7.54
N ARG A 143 -71.29 -4.64 7.44
CA ARG A 143 -71.02 -3.21 7.31
C ARG A 143 -70.21 -2.67 8.49
N LYS A 144 -70.61 -3.00 9.72
CA LYS A 144 -69.86 -2.63 10.94
C LYS A 144 -68.45 -3.23 10.96
N ALA A 145 -68.25 -4.44 10.43
CA ALA A 145 -66.93 -5.05 10.32
C ALA A 145 -66.02 -4.29 9.33
N LEU A 146 -66.58 -3.85 8.20
CA LEU A 146 -65.89 -3.04 7.19
C LEU A 146 -65.45 -1.69 7.76
N GLU A 147 -66.36 -0.93 8.38
CA GLU A 147 -66.06 0.37 8.99
C GLU A 147 -64.93 0.27 10.03
N ARG A 148 -64.97 -0.77 10.86
CA ARG A 148 -63.91 -1.03 11.86
C ARG A 148 -62.58 -1.33 11.19
N TYR A 149 -62.57 -2.11 10.11
CA TYR A 149 -61.37 -2.43 9.35
C TYR A 149 -60.77 -1.18 8.70
N GLU A 150 -61.60 -0.33 8.08
CA GLU A 150 -61.16 0.92 7.45
C GLU A 150 -60.60 1.91 8.47
N LYS A 151 -61.25 2.06 9.62
CA LYS A 151 -60.76 2.91 10.71
C LYS A 151 -59.38 2.47 11.19
N LYS A 152 -59.18 1.16 11.38
CA LYS A 152 -57.88 0.59 11.76
C LYS A 152 -56.82 0.75 10.67
N ARG A 153 -57.18 0.52 9.41
CA ARG A 153 -56.30 0.73 8.26
C ARG A 153 -55.79 2.17 8.19
N LYS A 154 -56.66 3.17 8.36
CA LYS A 154 -56.27 4.60 8.38
C LYS A 154 -55.29 4.89 9.51
N LEU A 155 -55.56 4.39 10.72
CA LEU A 155 -54.66 4.54 11.88
C LEU A 155 -53.30 3.88 11.64
N ARG A 156 -53.29 2.67 11.08
CA ARG A 156 -52.06 1.95 10.74
C ARG A 156 -51.23 2.70 9.70
N ILE A 157 -51.85 3.22 8.63
CA ILE A 157 -51.15 4.03 7.62
C ILE A 157 -50.49 5.24 8.27
N LYS A 158 -51.21 5.99 9.11
CA LYS A 158 -50.66 7.14 9.84
C LYS A 158 -49.53 6.76 10.80
N LYS A 159 -49.56 5.56 11.39
CA LYS A 159 -48.53 5.06 12.31
C LYS A 159 -47.31 4.48 11.58
N CYS A 160 -47.47 4.01 10.35
CA CYS A 160 -46.45 3.33 9.56
C CYS A 160 -45.73 4.23 8.56
N GLN A 161 -46.30 5.39 8.21
CA GLN A 161 -45.62 6.52 7.55
C GLN A 161 -44.66 7.17 8.55
#